data_AF-A0A085WLV4-F1
#
_entry.id   AF-A0A085WLV4-F1
#
_cell.length_a   1.000
_cell.length_b   1.000
_cell.length_c   1.000
_cell.angle_alpha   90.00
_cell.angle_beta   90.00
_cell.angle_gamma   90.00
#
_symmetry.space_group_name_H-M   'P 1'
#
loop_
_entity.id
_entity.type
_entity.pdbx_description
1 polymer ?
#
loop_
_entity_poly.entity_id
_entity_poly.type
_entity_poly.pdbx_seq_one_letter_code
_entity_poly.pdbx_strand_id
1 'polypeptide(L)'
;MPHAGEDDPHDACADQFPPNRYPGNDVLVGGVRFDALQVGVRVLWEIKTHRFDTYPDFIRRMTIQEQVPLLREERDIAEACGYGFVVGVSTQEHKDALLEQEPLLNIVVTGCKR
;
A
#
# COMPACT_ATOMS: atom_id res chain seq x y z
N MET A 1 6.95 8.87 -11.63
CA MET A 1 6.24 8.43 -12.85
C MET A 1 4.78 8.79 -12.62
N PRO A 2 4.04 9.40 -13.56
CA PRO A 2 2.62 9.69 -13.33
C PRO A 2 1.88 8.44 -12.89
N HIS A 3 0.94 8.53 -11.94
CA HIS A 3 0.27 7.38 -11.33
C HIS A 3 -0.16 6.30 -12.32
N ALA A 4 -0.04 5.05 -11.90
CA ALA A 4 -0.50 3.91 -12.67
C ALA A 4 -2.00 3.69 -12.43
N GLY A 5 -2.81 4.04 -13.43
CA GLY A 5 -4.27 3.92 -13.35
C GLY A 5 -4.96 5.28 -13.33
N GLU A 6 -6.29 5.26 -13.42
CA GLU A 6 -7.14 6.46 -13.38
C GLU A 6 -8.08 6.34 -12.16
N ASP A 7 -7.51 6.37 -10.95
CA ASP A 7 -8.25 6.18 -9.69
C ASP A 7 -8.03 7.37 -8.74
N ASP A 8 -8.71 8.49 -9.02
CA ASP A 8 -8.52 9.75 -8.30
C ASP A 8 -8.59 9.63 -6.76
N PRO A 9 -9.52 8.85 -6.15
CA PRO A 9 -9.54 8.68 -4.69
C PRO A 9 -8.32 7.95 -4.13
N HIS A 10 -7.76 7.01 -4.89
CA HIS A 10 -6.54 6.31 -4.51
C HIS A 10 -5.34 7.25 -4.60
N ASP A 11 -5.18 7.92 -5.74
CA ASP A 11 -4.06 8.79 -6.03
C ASP A 11 -4.03 9.98 -5.06
N ALA A 12 -5.20 10.56 -4.76
CA ALA A 12 -5.32 11.60 -3.76
C ALA A 12 -4.90 11.14 -2.35
N CYS A 13 -5.09 9.87 -2.01
CA CYS A 13 -4.60 9.31 -0.76
C CYS A 13 -3.07 9.11 -0.80
N ALA A 14 -2.54 8.52 -1.86
CA ALA A 14 -1.11 8.31 -2.06
C ALA A 14 -0.31 9.63 -2.06
N ASP A 15 -0.91 10.70 -2.57
CA ASP A 15 -0.33 12.03 -2.58
C ASP A 15 -0.20 12.65 -1.18
N GLN A 16 -1.05 12.22 -0.25
CA GLN A 16 -1.13 12.78 1.10
C GLN A 16 -0.55 11.88 2.19
N PHE A 17 -0.62 10.56 2.00
CA PHE A 17 -0.24 9.54 2.99
C PHE A 17 0.82 8.58 2.45
N PRO A 18 1.99 8.52 3.11
CA PRO A 18 2.49 9.43 4.16
C PRO A 18 2.70 10.83 3.55
N PRO A 19 3.26 11.83 4.26
CA PRO A 19 3.79 13.01 3.57
C PRO A 19 4.70 12.57 2.42
N ASN A 20 4.19 12.64 1.18
CA ASN A 20 4.79 12.04 0.01
C ASN A 20 5.79 13.02 -0.60
N ARG A 21 6.98 12.54 -0.93
CA ARG A 21 8.03 13.33 -1.57
C ARG A 21 7.69 13.68 -3.02
N TYR A 22 6.85 12.88 -3.67
CA TYR A 22 6.50 13.03 -5.09
C TYR A 22 4.99 12.97 -5.33
N PRO A 23 4.17 13.91 -4.82
CA PRO A 23 2.75 13.95 -5.16
C PRO A 23 2.50 14.01 -6.68
N GLY A 24 1.43 13.38 -7.14
CA GLY A 24 1.05 13.16 -8.53
C GLY A 24 1.87 12.07 -9.23
N ASN A 25 2.71 11.32 -8.51
CA ASN A 25 3.63 10.35 -9.08
C ASN A 25 3.86 9.12 -8.21
N ASP A 26 3.94 7.97 -8.86
CA ASP A 26 4.56 6.77 -8.31
C ASP A 26 6.08 6.88 -8.35
N VAL A 27 6.71 6.13 -7.46
CA VAL A 27 8.15 5.99 -7.31
C VAL A 27 8.59 4.64 -7.89
N LEU A 28 9.45 4.65 -8.90
CA LEU A 28 9.96 3.43 -9.52
C LEU A 28 11.26 2.98 -8.83
N VAL A 29 11.24 1.83 -8.17
CA VAL A 29 12.40 1.23 -7.49
C VAL A 29 12.45 -0.27 -7.80
N GLY A 30 13.62 -0.78 -8.20
CA GLY A 30 13.79 -2.20 -8.50
C GLY A 30 12.89 -2.74 -9.62
N GLY A 31 12.36 -1.87 -10.48
CA GLY A 31 11.40 -2.24 -11.53
C GLY A 31 9.92 -2.21 -11.09
N VAL A 32 9.65 -1.92 -9.83
CA VAL A 32 8.30 -1.85 -9.23
C VAL A 32 7.91 -0.41 -8.95
N ARG A 33 6.62 -0.10 -9.10
CA ARG A 33 6.04 1.21 -8.84
C ARG A 33 5.44 1.17 -7.44
N PHE A 34 5.80 2.15 -6.63
CA PHE A 34 5.27 2.36 -5.29
C PHE A 34 4.52 3.68 -5.25
N ASP A 35 3.41 3.73 -4.54
CA ASP A 35 2.51 4.89 -4.51
C ASP A 35 3.13 6.14 -3.89
N ALA A 36 4.05 5.98 -2.94
CA ALA A 36 4.71 7.10 -2.29
C ALA A 36 6.12 6.79 -1.78
N LEU A 37 6.94 7.84 -1.69
CA LEU A 37 8.17 7.85 -0.88
C LEU A 37 8.01 8.85 0.26
N GLN A 38 8.14 8.38 1.49
CA GLN A 38 7.99 9.22 2.67
C GLN A 38 9.05 10.34 2.74
N VAL A 39 8.62 11.55 3.06
CA VAL A 39 9.54 12.68 3.30
C VAL A 39 10.43 12.40 4.51
N GLY A 40 11.72 12.74 4.40
CA GLY A 40 12.69 12.67 5.50
C GLY A 40 13.26 11.28 5.81
N VAL A 41 12.66 10.20 5.29
CA VAL A 41 13.14 8.82 5.48
C VAL A 41 13.17 8.05 4.16
N ARG A 42 13.81 6.88 4.13
CA ARG A 42 13.84 5.98 2.97
C ARG A 42 12.80 4.88 3.12
N VAL A 43 11.52 5.25 3.07
CA VAL A 43 10.40 4.30 3.22
C VAL A 43 9.44 4.45 2.04
N LEU A 44 9.26 3.37 1.29
CA LEU A 44 8.31 3.26 0.20
C LEU A 44 6.96 2.78 0.73
N TRP A 45 5.89 3.21 0.08
CA TRP A 45 4.53 2.91 0.49
C TRP A 45 3.73 2.32 -0.67
N GLU A 46 2.89 1.34 -0.32
CA GLU A 46 1.80 0.84 -1.15
C GLU A 46 0.48 1.17 -0.42
N ILE A 47 -0.50 1.71 -1.12
CA ILE A 47 -1.78 2.20 -0.60
C ILE A 47 -2.92 1.32 -1.12
N LYS A 48 -3.85 0.96 -0.23
CA LYS A 48 -5.08 0.26 -0.55
C LYS A 48 -6.26 1.06 0.02
N THR A 49 -7.01 1.71 -0.86
CA THR A 49 -8.13 2.60 -0.49
C THR A 49 -9.50 1.92 -0.44
N HIS A 50 -9.57 0.63 -0.74
CA HIS A 50 -10.82 -0.12 -0.77
C HIS A 50 -11.48 -0.23 0.61
N ARG A 51 -12.82 -0.12 0.62
CA ARG A 51 -13.68 -0.43 1.77
C ARG A 51 -13.76 -1.94 2.04
N PHE A 52 -12.63 -2.55 2.42
CA PHE A 52 -12.53 -3.96 2.77
C PHE A 52 -13.56 -4.39 3.84
N ASP A 53 -13.89 -3.47 4.76
CA ASP A 53 -14.93 -3.64 5.78
C ASP A 53 -16.34 -3.87 5.22
N THR A 54 -16.61 -3.53 3.97
CA THR A 54 -17.94 -3.75 3.35
C THR A 54 -17.99 -5.01 2.48
N TYR A 55 -16.85 -5.66 2.25
CA TYR A 55 -16.79 -6.85 1.42
C TYR A 55 -17.45 -8.06 2.10
N PRO A 56 -18.19 -8.90 1.35
CA PRO A 56 -18.60 -10.21 1.83
C PRO A 56 -17.37 -11.07 2.20
N ASP A 57 -17.51 -11.96 3.18
CA ASP A 57 -16.40 -12.78 3.71
C ASP A 57 -15.62 -13.53 2.64
N PHE A 58 -16.32 -14.06 1.62
CA PHE A 58 -15.66 -14.72 0.49
C PHE A 58 -14.73 -13.78 -0.26
N ILE A 59 -15.18 -12.56 -0.55
CA ILE A 59 -14.38 -11.56 -1.25
C ILE A 59 -13.21 -11.10 -0.38
N ARG A 60 -13.42 -10.88 0.93
CA ARG A 60 -12.32 -10.57 1.86
C ARG A 60 -11.20 -11.60 1.79
N ARG A 61 -11.54 -12.91 1.84
CA ARG A 61 -10.55 -13.99 1.76
C ARG A 61 -9.79 -13.96 0.43
N MET A 62 -10.50 -13.83 -0.70
CA MET A 62 -9.87 -13.76 -2.01
C MET A 62 -8.93 -12.54 -2.12
N THR A 63 -9.39 -11.37 -1.68
CA THR A 63 -8.59 -10.14 -1.68
C THR A 63 -7.29 -10.31 -0.90
N ILE A 64 -7.33 -10.93 0.28
CA ILE A 64 -6.11 -11.16 1.06
C ILE A 64 -5.20 -12.20 0.39
N GLN A 65 -5.76 -13.28 -0.16
CA GLN A 65 -5.00 -14.30 -0.88
C GLN A 65 -4.27 -13.74 -2.10
N GLU A 66 -4.86 -12.77 -2.79
CA GLU A 66 -4.25 -12.08 -3.94
C GLU A 66 -3.22 -11.03 -3.50
N GLN A 67 -3.50 -10.25 -2.45
CA GLN A 67 -2.63 -9.15 -2.04
C GLN A 67 -1.34 -9.60 -1.34
N VAL A 68 -1.42 -10.59 -0.45
CA VAL A 68 -0.26 -11.02 0.35
C VAL A 68 0.97 -11.38 -0.49
N PRO A 69 0.90 -12.19 -1.56
CA PRO A 69 2.08 -12.49 -2.36
C PRO A 69 2.68 -11.26 -3.04
N LEU A 70 1.85 -10.31 -3.52
CA LEU A 70 2.32 -9.08 -4.15
C LEU A 70 3.02 -8.17 -3.14
N LEU A 71 2.41 -7.97 -1.96
CA LEU A 71 2.99 -7.14 -0.90
C LEU A 71 4.30 -7.73 -0.35
N ARG A 72 4.45 -9.06 -0.35
CA ARG A 72 5.73 -9.72 -0.03
C ARG A 72 6.80 -9.39 -1.05
N GLU A 73 6.49 -9.52 -2.34
CA GLU A 73 7.43 -9.21 -3.43
C GLU A 73 7.85 -7.73 -3.41
N GLU A 74 6.89 -6.82 -3.26
CA GLU A 74 7.13 -5.38 -3.14
C GLU A 74 8.03 -5.04 -1.94
N ARG A 75 7.75 -5.63 -0.77
CA ARG A 75 8.60 -5.50 0.42
C ARG A 75 10.02 -5.96 0.13
N ASP A 76 10.18 -7.18 -0.40
CA ASP A 76 11.48 -7.80 -0.62
C ASP A 76 12.31 -6.96 -1.62
N ILE A 77 11.68 -6.38 -2.65
CA ILE A 77 12.32 -5.48 -3.61
C ILE A 77 12.71 -4.14 -2.97
N ALA A 78 11.83 -3.55 -2.17
CA ALA A 78 12.12 -2.31 -1.44
C ALA A 78 13.31 -2.49 -0.50
N GLU A 79 13.31 -3.58 0.29
CA GLU A 79 14.37 -3.91 1.24
C GLU A 79 15.69 -4.21 0.53
N ALA A 80 15.67 -4.98 -0.56
CA ALA A 80 16.87 -5.22 -1.39
C ALA A 80 17.48 -3.93 -1.96
N CYS A 81 16.64 -2.91 -2.21
CA CYS A 81 17.07 -1.58 -2.65
C CYS A 81 17.42 -0.62 -1.50
N GLY A 82 17.39 -1.08 -0.24
CA GLY A 82 17.74 -0.29 0.94
C GLY A 82 16.66 0.72 1.36
N TYR A 83 15.39 0.38 1.14
CA TYR A 83 14.23 1.11 1.62
C TYR A 83 13.48 0.27 2.66
N GLY A 84 12.82 0.93 3.61
CA GLY A 84 11.72 0.32 4.34
C GLY A 84 10.46 0.25 3.47
N PHE A 85 9.51 -0.57 3.86
CA PHE A 85 8.23 -0.74 3.16
C PHE A 85 7.06 -0.65 4.15
N VAL A 86 6.01 0.07 3.78
CA VAL A 86 4.78 0.21 4.57
C VAL A 86 3.56 0.08 3.67
N VAL A 87 2.54 -0.61 4.17
CA VAL A 87 1.24 -0.72 3.51
C VAL A 87 0.25 0.21 4.20
N GLY A 88 -0.35 1.14 3.48
CA GLY A 88 -1.46 1.97 3.95
C GLY A 88 -2.80 1.34 3.57
N VAL A 89 -3.67 1.06 4.55
CA VAL A 89 -5.01 0.51 4.28
C VAL A 89 -6.12 1.41 4.83
N SER A 90 -7.31 1.36 4.25
CA SER A 90 -8.46 2.17 4.66
C SER A 90 -9.03 1.82 6.03
N THR A 91 -8.95 0.55 6.44
CA THR A 91 -9.72 0.02 7.57
C THR A 91 -8.88 -0.87 8.47
N GLN A 92 -9.29 -0.97 9.73
CA GLN A 92 -8.61 -1.82 10.71
C GLN A 92 -8.79 -3.30 10.36
N GLU A 93 -9.96 -3.67 9.85
CA GLU A 93 -10.29 -5.02 9.41
C GLU A 93 -9.36 -5.51 8.29
N HIS A 94 -8.99 -4.62 7.37
CA HIS A 94 -8.04 -4.94 6.30
C HIS A 94 -6.63 -5.16 6.86
N LYS A 95 -6.20 -4.27 7.77
CA LYS A 95 -4.91 -4.39 8.45
C LYS A 95 -4.82 -5.72 9.20
N ASP A 96 -5.83 -6.05 9.99
CA ASP A 96 -5.85 -7.26 10.80
C ASP A 96 -5.81 -8.52 9.91
N ALA A 97 -6.59 -8.53 8.83
CA ALA A 97 -6.62 -9.66 7.90
C ALA A 97 -5.30 -9.86 7.14
N LEU A 98 -4.60 -8.78 6.78
CA LEU A 98 -3.26 -8.88 6.18
C LEU A 98 -2.23 -9.39 7.20
N LEU A 99 -2.24 -8.87 8.43
CA LEU A 99 -1.31 -9.27 9.49
C LEU A 99 -1.52 -10.72 9.96
N GLU A 100 -2.74 -11.24 9.87
CA GLU A 100 -3.02 -12.67 10.14
C GLU A 100 -2.26 -13.58 9.16
N GLN A 101 -2.12 -13.17 7.90
CA GLN A 101 -1.47 -13.97 6.85
C GLN A 101 0.01 -13.64 6.67
N GLU A 102 0.41 -12.41 6.93
CA GLU A 102 1.81 -11.96 6.85
C GLU A 102 2.13 -10.99 8.01
N PRO A 103 2.58 -11.54 9.16
CA PRO A 103 2.87 -10.74 10.35
C PRO A 103 4.07 -9.80 10.23
N LEU A 104 4.91 -9.96 9.19
CA LEU A 104 6.10 -9.11 8.99
C LEU A 104 5.79 -7.83 8.19
N LEU A 105 4.58 -7.67 7.64
CA LEU A 105 4.20 -6.42 6.99
C LEU A 105 4.05 -5.31 8.03
N ASN A 106 4.58 -4.12 7.70
CA ASN A 106 4.30 -2.91 8.46
C ASN A 106 3.07 -2.23 7.85
N ILE A 107 1.95 -2.22 8.59
CA ILE A 107 0.65 -1.75 8.07
C ILE A 107 0.10 -0.59 8.90
N VAL A 108 -0.30 0.47 8.23
CA VAL A 108 -0.89 1.68 8.81
C VAL A 108 -2.31 1.87 8.29
N VAL A 109 -3.25 2.20 9.19
CA VAL A 109 -4.61 2.58 8.77
C VAL A 109 -4.59 4.06 8.40
N THR A 110 -4.79 4.38 7.12
CA THR A 110 -4.80 5.76 6.61
C THR A 110 -6.19 6.40 6.75
N GLY A 111 -7.25 5.58 6.75
CA GLY A 111 -8.63 6.06 6.79
C GLY A 111 -9.13 6.69 5.49
N CYS A 112 -8.29 6.75 4.45
CA CYS A 112 -8.71 7.10 3.09
C CYS A 112 -9.73 6.10 2.60
N LYS A 113 -10.79 6.54 1.94
CA LYS A 113 -11.87 5.66 1.49
C LYS A 113 -12.17 5.91 0.02
N ARG A 114 -12.16 4.84 -0.76
CA ARG A 114 -12.66 4.75 -2.13
C ARG A 114 -13.93 3.93 -2.18
#